data_AF-A0A3A0E247-F1
#
_entry.id   AF-A0A3A0E247-F1
#
_cell.length_a   1.000
_cell.length_b   1.000
_cell.length_c   1.000
_cell.angle_alpha   90.00
_cell.angle_beta   90.00
_cell.angle_gamma   90.00
#
_symmetry.space_group_name_H-M   'P 1'
#
loop_
_entity.id
_entity.type
_entity.pdbx_description
1 polymer ?
#
loop_
_entity_poly.entity_id
_entity_poly.type
_entity_poly.pdbx_seq_one_letter_code
_entity_poly.pdbx_strand_id
1 'polypeptide(L)'
;MHTIESHWEDEENNRRVAFSARVCRASGAVELKDLTPKHVTFLCPESKNEVRSIGVWTEKGRQLLAHQLRTSGHLTELERQIETGLAV
;
A
#
# COMPACT_ATOMS: atom_id res chain seq x y z
N MET A 1 -16.18 9.25 2.33
CA MET A 1 -15.32 8.21 1.76
C MET A 1 -14.11 8.90 1.18
N HIS A 2 -12.90 8.47 1.55
CA HIS A 2 -11.66 9.13 1.18
C HIS A 2 -10.77 8.16 0.43
N THR A 3 -10.02 8.66 -0.55
CA THR A 3 -8.95 7.91 -1.19
C THR A 3 -7.64 8.50 -0.72
N ILE A 4 -6.77 7.65 -0.19
CA ILE A 4 -5.42 8.00 0.20
C ILE A 4 -4.44 7.29 -0.73
N GLU A 5 -3.31 7.94 -0.99
CA GLU A 5 -2.19 7.34 -1.70
C GLU A 5 -1.06 7.11 -0.71
N SER A 6 -0.53 5.89 -0.70
CA SER A 6 0.56 5.52 0.19
C SER A 6 1.46 4.49 -0.49
N HIS A 7 2.51 4.09 0.21
CA HIS A 7 3.42 3.06 -0.23
C HIS A 7 3.68 2.05 0.89
N TRP A 8 3.84 0.80 0.48
CA TRP A 8 4.23 -0.29 1.34
C TRP A 8 5.65 -0.73 0.96
N GLU A 9 6.54 -0.76 1.95
CA GLU A 9 7.88 -1.31 1.78
C GLU A 9 7.87 -2.82 2.07
N ASP A 10 8.20 -3.59 1.04
CA ASP A 10 8.32 -5.03 1.07
C ASP A 10 9.81 -5.37 1.07
N GLU A 11 10.39 -5.40 2.26
CA GLU A 11 11.81 -5.62 2.48
C GLU A 11 12.26 -7.01 2.00
N GLU A 12 11.41 -8.02 2.17
CA GLU A 12 11.68 -9.41 1.74
C GLU A 12 11.96 -9.47 0.24
N ASN A 13 11.23 -8.68 -0.54
CA ASN A 13 11.36 -8.62 -1.99
C ASN A 13 12.16 -7.40 -2.48
N ASN A 14 12.76 -6.63 -1.58
CA ASN A 14 13.48 -5.39 -1.87
C ASN A 14 12.73 -4.47 -2.82
N ARG A 15 11.46 -4.20 -2.52
CA ARG A 15 10.60 -3.37 -3.36
C ARG A 15 9.69 -2.50 -2.55
N ARG A 16 9.23 -1.42 -3.16
CA ARG A 16 8.23 -0.51 -2.65
C ARG A 16 7.01 -0.52 -3.56
N VAL A 17 5.85 -0.77 -3.01
CA VAL A 17 4.59 -0.86 -3.75
C VAL A 17 3.77 0.38 -3.46
N ALA A 18 3.57 1.23 -4.46
CA ALA A 18 2.66 2.37 -4.35
C ALA A 18 1.21 1.90 -4.59
N PHE A 19 0.29 2.33 -3.74
CA PHE A 19 -1.10 1.94 -3.80
C PHE A 19 -2.04 3.10 -3.46
N SER A 20 -3.28 3.02 -3.95
CA SER A 20 -4.39 3.82 -3.44
C SER A 20 -5.32 2.97 -2.60
N ALA A 21 -5.65 3.45 -1.40
CA ALA A 21 -6.61 2.84 -0.51
C ALA A 21 -7.86 3.71 -0.42
N ARG A 22 -9.03 3.11 -0.67
CA ARG A 22 -10.33 3.76 -0.45
C ARG A 22 -10.80 3.37 0.94
N VAL A 23 -10.97 4.36 1.80
CA VAL A 23 -11.34 4.18 3.19
C VAL A 23 -12.63 4.93 3.52
N CYS A 24 -13.38 4.39 4.49
CA CYS A 24 -14.53 5.04 5.07
C CYS A 24 -14.38 5.04 6.59
N ARG A 25 -14.69 6.16 7.24
CA ARG A 25 -14.84 6.18 8.70
C ARG A 25 -16.28 5.81 9.02
N ALA A 26 -16.49 4.72 9.76
CA ALA A 26 -17.80 4.27 10.22
C ALA A 26 -17.72 3.97 11.72
N SER A 27 -18.61 4.56 12.51
CA SER A 27 -18.81 4.24 13.93
C SER A 27 -17.53 4.25 14.80
N GLY A 28 -16.56 5.13 14.49
CA GLY A 28 -15.31 5.26 15.25
C GLY A 28 -14.17 4.36 14.77
N ALA A 29 -14.35 3.59 13.70
CA ALA A 29 -13.31 2.78 13.07
C ALA A 29 -13.07 3.21 11.62
N VAL A 30 -11.85 2.97 11.12
CA VAL A 30 -11.53 3.09 9.69
C VAL A 30 -11.77 1.75 9.00
N GLU A 31 -12.60 1.76 7.97
CA GLU A 31 -12.87 0.60 7.13
C GLU A 31 -12.21 0.77 5.76
N LEU A 32 -11.32 -0.15 5.39
CA LEU A 32 -10.78 -0.24 4.03
C LEU A 32 -11.79 -0.88 3.08
N LYS A 33 -12.27 -0.11 2.11
CA LYS A 33 -13.25 -0.53 1.09
C LYS A 33 -12.60 -1.08 -0.17
N ASP A 34 -11.47 -0.51 -0.57
CA ASP A 34 -10.79 -0.89 -1.80
C ASP A 34 -9.29 -0.62 -1.68
N LEU A 35 -8.48 -1.40 -2.39
CA LEU A 35 -7.03 -1.32 -2.39
C LEU A 35 -6.51 -1.59 -3.78
N THR A 36 -5.86 -0.60 -4.37
CA THR A 36 -5.39 -0.66 -5.76
C THR A 36 -3.89 -0.39 -5.82
N PRO A 37 -3.06 -1.42 -5.97
CA PRO A 37 -1.64 -1.26 -6.30
C PRO A 37 -1.48 -0.60 -7.68
N LYS A 38 -0.58 0.39 -7.77
CA LYS A 38 -0.35 1.20 -8.97
C LYS A 38 1.03 0.98 -9.57
N HIS A 39 2.06 1.01 -8.73
CA HIS A 39 3.45 0.87 -9.16
C HIS A 39 4.23 -0.02 -8.20
N VAL A 40 5.25 -0.69 -8.72
CA VAL A 40 6.27 -1.41 -7.95
C VAL A 40 7.62 -0.83 -8.32
N THR A 41 8.28 -0.24 -7.34
CA THR A 41 9.66 0.23 -7.44
C THR A 41 10.58 -0.80 -6.79
N PHE A 42 11.49 -1.36 -7.57
CA PHE A 42 12.51 -2.27 -7.06
C PHE A 42 13.69 -1.48 -6.53
N LEU A 43 14.20 -1.89 -5.37
CA LEU A 43 15.26 -1.23 -4.64
C LEU A 43 16.51 -2.11 -4.64
N CYS A 44 17.68 -1.47 -4.66
CA CYS A 44 18.94 -2.15 -4.42
C CYS A 44 18.97 -2.61 -2.95
N PRO A 45 19.25 -3.89 -2.65
CA PRO A 45 19.20 -4.38 -1.27
C PRO A 45 20.16 -3.66 -0.31
N GLU A 46 21.34 -3.28 -0.81
CA GLU A 46 22.40 -2.64 -0.03
C GLU A 46 22.17 -1.13 0.13
N SER A 47 22.03 -0.42 -0.99
CA SER A 47 21.94 1.05 -0.98
C SER A 47 20.52 1.58 -0.76
N LYS A 48 19.50 0.73 -0.87
CA LYS A 48 18.07 1.07 -0.91
C LYS A 48 17.69 2.07 -2.01
N ASN A 49 18.60 2.34 -2.94
CA ASN A 49 18.34 3.19 -4.10
C ASN A 49 17.38 2.52 -5.08
N GLU A 50 16.59 3.33 -5.77
CA GLU A 50 15.69 2.86 -6.80
C GLU A 50 16.47 2.33 -8.02
N VAL A 51 16.16 1.10 -8.42
CA VAL A 51 16.77 0.47 -9.59
C VAL A 51 15.86 0.62 -10.82
N ARG A 52 14.55 0.39 -10.61
CA ARG A 52 13.54 0.45 -11.66
C ARG A 52 12.14 0.57 -11.05
N SER A 53 11.21 1.20 -11.76
CA SER A 53 9.79 1.21 -11.40
C SER A 53 8.94 0.69 -12.54
N ILE A 54 7.90 -0.08 -12.22
CA ILE A 54 6.95 -0.62 -13.18
C ILE A 54 5.51 -0.35 -12.74
N GLY A 55 4.63 -0.06 -13.70
CA GLY A 55 3.19 0.04 -13.46
C GLY A 55 2.52 -1.34 -13.32
N VAL A 56 1.50 -1.41 -12.48
CA VAL A 56 0.70 -2.60 -12.22
C VAL A 56 -0.61 -2.54 -13.02
N TRP A 57 -0.58 -3.05 -14.24
CA TRP A 57 -1.70 -2.92 -15.18
C TRP A 57 -2.62 -4.13 -15.21
N THR A 58 -2.11 -5.31 -14.82
CA THR A 58 -2.86 -6.56 -14.89
C THR A 58 -3.70 -6.76 -13.63
N GLU A 59 -4.89 -7.33 -13.80
CA GLU A 59 -5.80 -7.62 -12.69
C GLU A 59 -5.19 -8.62 -11.71
N LYS A 60 -4.57 -9.69 -12.23
CA LYS A 60 -3.86 -10.68 -11.41
C LYS A 60 -2.72 -10.05 -10.61
N GLY A 61 -1.97 -9.12 -11.20
CA GLY A 61 -0.90 -8.40 -10.51
C GLY A 61 -1.43 -7.53 -9.36
N ARG A 62 -2.53 -6.82 -9.59
CA ARG A 62 -3.21 -6.04 -8.54
C ARG A 62 -3.70 -6.93 -7.40
N GLN A 63 -4.36 -8.04 -7.71
CA GLN A 63 -4.88 -8.97 -6.72
C GLN A 63 -3.77 -9.58 -5.86
N LEU A 64 -2.68 -10.02 -6.49
CA LEU A 64 -1.53 -10.58 -5.79
C LEU A 64 -0.92 -9.57 -4.81
N LEU A 65 -0.63 -8.35 -5.28
CA LEU A 65 -0.01 -7.31 -4.46
C LEU A 65 -0.96 -6.83 -3.35
N ALA A 66 -2.26 -6.72 -3.63
CA ALA A 66 -3.26 -6.39 -2.63
C ALA A 66 -3.36 -7.48 -1.55
N HIS A 67 -3.24 -8.75 -1.92
CA HIS A 67 -3.19 -9.85 -0.96
C HIS A 67 -1.94 -9.79 -0.08
N GLN A 68 -0.76 -9.61 -0.70
CA GLN A 68 0.51 -9.49 0.04
C GLN A 68 0.52 -8.30 1.01
N LEU A 69 -0.03 -7.16 0.58
CA LEU A 69 -0.18 -6.00 1.44
C LEU A 69 -1.11 -6.29 2.63
N ARG A 70 -2.22 -7.00 2.43
CA ARG A 70 -3.11 -7.43 3.53
C ARG A 70 -2.40 -8.34 4.53
N THR A 71 -1.56 -9.25 4.06
CA THR A 71 -0.85 -10.20 4.94
C THR A 71 0.36 -9.57 5.64
N SER A 72 0.85 -8.42 5.17
CA SER A 72 2.02 -7.73 5.74
C SER A 72 1.77 -7.01 7.06
N GLY A 73 0.50 -6.79 7.45
CA GLY A 73 0.13 -5.97 8.61
C GLY A 73 0.20 -4.45 8.38
N HIS A 74 0.73 -3.99 7.24
CA HIS A 74 0.86 -2.57 6.92
C HIS A 74 -0.49 -1.84 6.81
N LEU A 75 -1.59 -2.55 6.50
CA LEU A 75 -2.92 -1.96 6.47
C LEU A 75 -3.41 -1.52 7.87
N THR A 76 -3.08 -2.28 8.91
CA THR A 76 -3.45 -1.91 10.28
C THR A 76 -2.72 -0.65 10.75
N GLU A 77 -1.46 -0.50 10.35
CA GLU A 77 -0.73 0.74 10.58
C GLU A 77 -1.33 1.92 9.82
N LEU A 78 -1.75 1.71 8.57
CA LEU A 78 -2.43 2.72 7.78
C LEU A 78 -3.77 3.16 8.42
N GLU A 79 -4.57 2.20 8.88
CA GLU A 79 -5.82 2.45 9.60
C GLU A 79 -5.57 3.32 10.84
N ARG A 80 -4.56 2.97 11.65
CA ARG A 80 -4.14 3.74 12.83
C ARG A 80 -3.69 5.16 12.49
N GLN A 81 -2.91 5.34 11.41
CA GLN A 81 -2.49 6.67 10.95
C GLN A 81 -3.66 7.52 10.49
N ILE A 82 -4.66 6.91 9.84
CA ILE A 82 -5.89 7.61 9.47
C ILE A 82 -6.69 7.96 10.72
N GLU A 83 -6.85 7.06 11.69
CA GLU A 83 -7.60 7.32 12.93
C GLU A 83 -7.00 8.48 13.73
N THR A 84 -5.67 8.51 13.83
CA THR A 84 -4.91 9.58 14.52
C THR A 84 -4.85 10.89 13.74
N GLY A 85 -5.36 10.93 12.51
CA GLY A 85 -5.34 12.12 11.64
C GLY A 85 -3.96 12.48 11.09
N LEU A 86 -3.02 11.53 11.11
CA LEU A 86 -1.66 11.71 10.59
C LEU A 86 -1.56 11.46 9.08
N ALA A 87 -2.53 10.73 8.51
CA ALA A 87 -2.69 10.57 7.08
C ALA A 87 -3.72 11.59 6.55
N VAL A 88 -3.27 12.79 6.19
CA VAL A 88 -4.06 13.82 5.48
C VAL A 88 -3.31 14.23 4.22
#